data_AF-A0A962JJB7-F1
#
_entry.id   AF-A0A962JJB7-F1
#
_cell.length_a   1.000
_cell.length_b   1.000
_cell.length_c   1.000
_cell.angle_alpha   90.00
_cell.angle_beta   90.00
_cell.angle_gamma   90.00
#
_symmetry.space_group_name_H-M   'P 1'
#
loop_
_entity.id
_entity.type
_entity.pdbx_description
1 polymer ?
#
loop_
_entity_poly.entity_id
_entity_poly.type
_entity_poly.pdbx_seq_one_letter_code
_entity_poly.pdbx_strand_id
1 'polypeptide(L)'
;AGRFDLLDLEHLAEEIEDVGKSEQRELESRMAVLLAHLLKWEFQPERRGISWTVTIRTQRERCNIRLKKTPSLKSSLTDEDWLADVWADAVDQATKDTNLDIFPNECPWAMLDILKDGWLPD
;
A
#
# COMPACT_ATOMS: atom_id res chain seq x y z
N ALA A 1 11.36 42.83 -16.55
CA ALA A 1 10.28 41.84 -16.39
C ALA A 1 10.89 40.49 -16.75
N GLY A 2 10.77 39.46 -15.90
CA GLY A 2 11.42 38.16 -16.14
C GLY A 2 11.99 37.42 -14.92
N ARG A 3 11.74 37.91 -13.68
CA ARG A 3 12.05 37.15 -12.44
C ARG A 3 10.85 36.43 -11.85
N PHE A 4 9.63 36.80 -12.24
CA PHE A 4 8.41 36.15 -11.74
C PHE A 4 8.18 34.80 -12.44
N ASP A 5 8.40 34.72 -13.76
CA ASP A 5 8.16 33.48 -14.53
C ASP A 5 9.12 32.33 -14.18
N LEU A 6 10.34 32.63 -13.69
CA LEU A 6 11.31 31.62 -13.25
C LEU A 6 11.00 31.11 -11.84
N LEU A 7 10.60 31.99 -10.92
CA LEU A 7 10.19 31.58 -9.57
C LEU A 7 8.88 30.76 -9.61
N ASP A 8 7.92 31.10 -10.48
CA ASP A 8 6.68 30.32 -10.60
C ASP A 8 6.94 28.90 -11.16
N LEU A 9 7.95 28.73 -12.02
CA LEU A 9 8.27 27.42 -12.61
C LEU A 9 9.03 26.51 -11.63
N GLU A 10 9.92 27.06 -10.80
CA GLU A 10 10.60 26.30 -9.73
C GLU A 10 9.61 25.85 -8.66
N HIS A 11 8.73 26.74 -8.18
CA HIS A 11 7.71 26.35 -7.19
C HIS A 11 6.71 25.32 -7.74
N LEU A 12 6.30 25.44 -9.01
CA LEU A 12 5.40 24.46 -9.63
C LEU A 12 6.06 23.08 -9.75
N ALA A 13 7.35 23.01 -10.07
CA ALA A 13 8.09 21.76 -10.15
C ALA A 13 8.23 21.09 -8.77
N GLU A 14 8.54 21.88 -7.74
CA GLU A 14 8.64 21.42 -6.35
C GLU A 14 7.29 20.87 -5.84
N GLU A 15 6.20 21.60 -6.08
CA GLU A 15 4.84 21.14 -5.72
C GLU A 15 4.47 19.82 -6.42
N ILE A 16 4.81 19.67 -7.70
CA ILE A 16 4.55 18.43 -8.46
C ILE A 16 5.36 17.26 -7.90
N GLU A 17 6.63 17.48 -7.55
CA GLU A 17 7.50 16.46 -6.95
C GLU A 17 6.97 16.02 -5.58
N ASP A 18 6.57 16.98 -4.74
CA ASP A 18 6.02 16.72 -3.42
C ASP A 18 4.69 15.96 -3.47
N VAL A 19 3.81 16.32 -4.41
CA VAL A 19 2.59 15.56 -4.67
C VAL A 19 2.94 14.13 -5.10
N GLY A 20 3.92 13.95 -5.99
CA GLY A 20 4.38 12.63 -6.40
C GLY A 20 4.85 11.75 -5.23
N LYS A 21 5.70 12.30 -4.36
CA LYS A 21 6.20 11.62 -3.15
C LYS A 21 5.09 11.33 -2.14
N SER A 22 4.11 12.21 -2.01
CA SER A 22 2.96 12.02 -1.13
C SER A 22 2.07 10.87 -1.63
N GLU A 23 1.82 10.81 -2.93
CA GLU A 23 1.01 9.76 -3.55
C GLU A 23 1.68 8.38 -3.46
N GLN A 24 3.02 8.32 -3.57
CA GLN A 24 3.82 7.11 -3.35
C GLN A 24 3.70 6.61 -1.90
N ARG A 25 3.99 7.48 -0.92
CA ARG A 25 3.92 7.14 0.52
C ARG A 25 2.52 6.72 0.94
N GLU A 26 1.49 7.35 0.40
CA GLU A 26 0.10 6.96 0.67
C GLU A 26 -0.20 5.59 0.07
N LEU A 27 0.26 5.26 -1.14
CA LEU A 27 0.07 3.91 -1.71
C LEU A 27 0.77 2.85 -0.85
N GLU A 28 2.01 3.09 -0.47
CA GLU A 28 2.82 2.24 0.40
C GLU A 28 2.10 1.95 1.72
N SER A 29 1.68 3.00 2.44
CA SER A 29 0.95 2.86 3.70
C SER A 29 -0.35 2.06 3.56
N ARG A 30 -1.14 2.30 2.50
CA ARG A 30 -2.39 1.58 2.25
C ARG A 30 -2.15 0.10 1.94
N MET A 31 -1.10 -0.19 1.18
CA MET A 31 -0.72 -1.55 0.84
C MET A 31 -0.20 -2.32 2.05
N ALA A 32 0.60 -1.68 2.91
CA ALA A 32 1.06 -2.28 4.16
C ALA A 32 -0.13 -2.67 5.06
N VAL A 33 -1.11 -1.78 5.24
CA VAL A 33 -2.32 -2.09 6.04
C VAL A 33 -3.16 -3.20 5.41
N LEU A 34 -3.29 -3.21 4.07
CA LEU A 34 -4.00 -4.27 3.35
C LEU A 34 -3.34 -5.63 3.61
N LEU A 35 -2.03 -5.72 3.38
CA LEU A 35 -1.25 -6.95 3.57
C LEU A 35 -1.26 -7.41 5.03
N ALA A 36 -1.12 -6.51 6.00
CA ALA A 36 -1.22 -6.84 7.42
C ALA A 36 -2.57 -7.49 7.75
N HIS A 37 -3.67 -7.00 7.17
CA HIS A 37 -4.99 -7.60 7.38
C HIS A 37 -5.17 -8.93 6.64
N LEU A 38 -4.52 -9.12 5.49
CA LEU A 38 -4.51 -10.41 4.80
C LEU A 38 -3.68 -11.44 5.57
N LEU A 39 -2.57 -11.05 6.19
CA LEU A 39 -1.80 -11.88 7.12
C LEU A 39 -2.65 -12.28 8.32
N LYS A 40 -3.33 -11.32 8.95
CA LYS A 40 -4.27 -11.61 10.04
C LYS A 40 -5.37 -12.56 9.60
N TRP A 41 -5.91 -12.38 8.40
CA TRP A 41 -6.93 -13.25 7.83
C TRP A 41 -6.44 -14.70 7.69
N GLU A 42 -5.25 -14.89 7.13
CA GLU A 42 -4.62 -16.20 6.93
C GLU A 42 -4.34 -16.90 8.26
N PHE A 43 -3.63 -16.22 9.17
CA PHE A 43 -3.03 -16.85 10.34
C PHE A 43 -3.93 -16.84 11.59
N GLN A 44 -5.08 -16.15 11.57
CA GLN A 44 -6.06 -16.13 12.66
C GLN A 44 -7.49 -16.38 12.15
N PRO A 45 -7.78 -17.57 11.57
CA PRO A 45 -9.08 -17.89 11.01
C PRO A 45 -10.24 -17.74 12.01
N GLU A 46 -9.99 -17.99 13.29
CA GLU A 46 -10.95 -17.84 14.38
C GLU A 46 -11.36 -16.39 14.67
N ARG A 47 -10.59 -15.41 14.18
CA ARG A 47 -10.85 -13.98 14.34
C ARG A 47 -11.38 -13.31 13.08
N ARG A 48 -11.53 -14.06 11.98
CA ARG A 48 -12.15 -13.56 10.74
C ARG A 48 -13.53 -12.99 11.06
N GLY A 49 -13.80 -11.77 10.60
CA GLY A 49 -15.05 -11.09 10.90
C GLY A 49 -15.26 -9.82 10.10
N ILE A 50 -16.46 -9.25 10.26
CA ILE A 50 -16.94 -8.09 9.47
C ILE A 50 -15.95 -6.92 9.51
N SER A 51 -15.38 -6.62 10.68
CA SER A 51 -14.42 -5.53 10.83
C SER A 51 -13.19 -5.70 9.92
N TRP A 52 -12.62 -6.91 9.86
CA TRP A 52 -11.45 -7.17 9.01
C TRP A 52 -11.82 -7.14 7.53
N THR A 53 -12.96 -7.73 7.15
CA THR A 53 -13.46 -7.66 5.77
C THR A 53 -13.66 -6.22 5.32
N VAL A 54 -14.21 -5.36 6.18
CA VAL A 54 -14.39 -3.93 5.90
C VAL A 54 -13.05 -3.23 5.70
N THR A 55 -12.07 -3.49 6.57
CA THR A 55 -10.73 -2.90 6.43
C THR A 55 -10.06 -3.33 5.13
N ILE A 56 -10.06 -4.64 4.83
CA ILE A 56 -9.49 -5.20 3.59
C ILE A 56 -10.12 -4.55 2.37
N ARG A 57 -11.47 -4.52 2.30
CA ARG A 57 -12.18 -3.89 1.19
C ARG A 57 -11.83 -2.41 1.05
N THR A 58 -11.79 -1.69 2.16
CA THR A 58 -11.49 -0.25 2.16
C THR A 58 -10.08 0.02 1.68
N GLN A 59 -9.06 -0.66 2.21
CA GLN A 59 -7.68 -0.41 1.77
C GLN A 59 -7.50 -0.79 0.31
N ARG A 60 -8.05 -1.92 -0.13
CA ARG A 60 -8.03 -2.35 -1.54
C ARG A 60 -8.65 -1.31 -2.47
N GLU A 61 -9.83 -0.79 -2.12
CA GLU A 61 -10.48 0.26 -2.89
C GLU A 61 -9.60 1.52 -2.96
N ARG A 62 -9.00 1.94 -1.84
CA ARG A 62 -8.12 3.12 -1.81
C ARG A 62 -6.85 2.93 -2.65
N CYS A 63 -6.22 1.76 -2.60
CA CYS A 63 -5.09 1.43 -3.48
C CYS A 63 -5.50 1.50 -4.95
N ASN A 64 -6.63 0.89 -5.32
CA ASN A 64 -7.12 0.89 -6.70
C ASN A 64 -7.47 2.31 -7.20
N ILE A 65 -8.11 3.14 -6.36
CA ILE A 65 -8.37 4.54 -6.70
C ILE A 65 -7.06 5.30 -6.93
N ARG A 66 -6.04 5.09 -6.08
CA ARG A 66 -4.73 5.72 -6.17
C ARG A 66 -4.02 5.34 -7.47
N LEU A 67 -3.93 4.05 -7.77
CA LEU A 67 -3.34 3.52 -9.01
C LEU A 67 -4.09 4.00 -10.27
N LYS A 68 -5.40 4.27 -10.16
CA LYS A 68 -6.20 4.84 -11.24
C LYS A 68 -5.91 6.34 -11.44
N LYS A 69 -5.79 7.10 -10.35
CA LYS A 69 -5.51 8.54 -10.37
C LYS A 69 -4.08 8.86 -10.79
N THR A 70 -3.13 8.00 -10.40
CA THR A 70 -1.70 8.20 -10.63
C THR A 70 -1.12 6.93 -11.28
N PRO A 71 -1.32 6.73 -12.60
CA PRO A 71 -0.95 5.48 -13.28
C PRO A 71 0.54 5.12 -13.22
N SER A 72 1.42 6.11 -13.05
CA SER A 72 2.87 5.90 -12.87
C SER A 72 3.20 5.04 -11.65
N LEU A 73 2.36 5.07 -10.61
CA LEU A 73 2.52 4.24 -9.40
C LEU A 73 2.35 2.74 -9.65
N LYS A 74 1.82 2.32 -10.80
CA LYS A 74 1.73 0.90 -11.14
C LYS A 74 3.10 0.24 -11.24
N SER A 75 4.14 1.01 -11.55
CA SER A 75 5.53 0.51 -11.59
C SER A 75 6.01 0.03 -10.22
N SER A 76 5.54 0.64 -9.14
CA SER A 76 5.85 0.23 -7.76
C SER A 76 5.41 -1.21 -7.46
N LEU A 77 4.33 -1.70 -8.10
CA LEU A 77 3.83 -3.07 -7.89
C LEU A 77 4.79 -4.16 -8.44
N THR A 78 5.83 -3.76 -9.16
CA THR A 78 6.88 -4.62 -9.71
C THR A 78 8.27 -4.22 -9.25
N ASP A 79 8.38 -3.22 -8.37
CA ASP A 79 9.63 -2.72 -7.82
C ASP A 79 9.99 -3.54 -6.57
N GLU A 80 11.10 -4.29 -6.62
CA GLU A 80 11.47 -5.24 -5.56
C GLU A 80 11.78 -4.53 -4.22
N ASP A 81 12.41 -3.37 -4.25
CA ASP A 81 12.76 -2.61 -3.04
C ASP A 81 11.49 -2.07 -2.38
N TRP A 82 10.59 -1.49 -3.18
CA TRP A 82 9.30 -1.00 -2.69
C TRP A 82 8.44 -2.13 -2.12
N LEU A 83 8.43 -3.30 -2.76
CA LEU A 83 7.69 -4.47 -2.26
C LEU A 83 8.26 -5.00 -0.95
N ALA A 84 9.59 -4.99 -0.79
CA ALA A 84 10.25 -5.39 0.44
C ALA A 84 9.89 -4.45 1.61
N ASP A 85 9.91 -3.14 1.38
CA ASP A 85 9.54 -2.13 2.38
C ASP A 85 8.07 -2.28 2.82
N VAL A 86 7.16 -2.35 1.85
CA VAL A 86 5.72 -2.55 2.11
C VAL A 86 5.46 -3.85 2.88
N TRP A 87 6.18 -4.92 2.53
CA TRP A 87 6.04 -6.21 3.21
C TRP A 87 6.55 -6.17 4.64
N ALA A 88 7.72 -5.56 4.87
CA ALA A 88 8.29 -5.39 6.21
C ALA A 88 7.32 -4.62 7.13
N ASP A 89 6.75 -3.53 6.63
CA ASP A 89 5.75 -2.74 7.37
C ASP A 89 4.47 -3.55 7.66
N ALA A 90 4.02 -4.37 6.71
CA ALA A 90 2.85 -5.22 6.89
C ALA A 90 3.08 -6.29 7.97
N VAL A 91 4.25 -6.93 7.97
CA VAL A 91 4.65 -7.93 8.96
C VAL A 91 4.78 -7.31 10.35
N ASP A 92 5.42 -6.15 10.47
CA ASP A 92 5.53 -5.43 11.74
C ASP A 92 4.15 -5.06 12.32
N GLN A 93 3.25 -4.54 11.49
CA GLN A 93 1.87 -4.25 11.90
C GLN A 93 1.11 -5.51 12.33
N ALA A 94 1.18 -6.59 11.54
CA ALA A 94 0.52 -7.84 11.88
C ALA A 94 1.09 -8.44 13.17
N THR A 95 2.41 -8.36 13.38
CA THR A 95 3.08 -8.83 14.60
C THR A 95 2.59 -8.05 15.81
N LYS A 96 2.51 -6.72 15.73
CA LYS A 96 1.99 -5.86 16.81
C LYS A 96 0.52 -6.14 17.15
N ASP A 97 -0.30 -6.37 16.14
CA ASP A 97 -1.75 -6.60 16.30
C ASP A 97 -2.07 -8.00 16.87
N THR A 98 -1.25 -9.00 16.52
CA THR A 98 -1.55 -10.41 16.79
C THR A 98 -0.66 -11.04 17.85
N ASN A 99 0.51 -10.44 18.11
CA ASN A 99 1.60 -11.00 18.91
C ASN A 99 2.10 -12.35 18.37
N LEU A 100 2.03 -12.54 17.04
CA LEU A 100 2.55 -13.70 16.32
C LEU A 100 3.86 -13.34 15.60
N ASP A 101 4.81 -14.27 15.60
CA ASP A 101 6.12 -14.16 14.92
C ASP A 101 6.34 -15.38 14.02
N ILE A 102 5.35 -15.66 13.16
CA ILE A 102 5.32 -16.83 12.26
C ILE A 102 5.06 -16.44 10.80
N PHE A 103 5.09 -15.13 10.51
CA PHE A 103 4.83 -14.64 9.16
C PHE A 103 6.02 -14.92 8.24
N PRO A 104 5.79 -15.18 6.95
CA PRO A 104 6.87 -15.48 6.03
C PRO A 104 7.76 -14.26 5.79
N ASN A 105 9.06 -14.51 5.55
CA ASN A 105 10.04 -13.44 5.29
C ASN A 105 9.77 -12.69 3.98
N GLU A 106 9.12 -13.34 3.02
CA GLU A 106 8.74 -12.78 1.72
C GLU A 106 7.23 -12.91 1.51
N CYS A 107 6.64 -11.97 0.77
CA CYS A 107 5.22 -12.01 0.45
C CYS A 107 4.90 -13.21 -0.45
N PRO A 108 4.02 -14.14 -0.04
CA PRO A 108 3.66 -15.29 -0.86
C PRO A 108 2.62 -14.97 -1.94
N TRP A 109 2.11 -13.73 -1.97
CA TRP A 109 0.99 -13.34 -2.82
C TRP A 109 1.42 -12.35 -3.90
N ALA A 110 0.89 -12.51 -5.10
CA ALA A 110 1.08 -11.53 -6.16
C ALA A 110 0.28 -10.25 -5.85
N MET A 111 0.92 -9.08 -5.95
CA MET A 111 0.26 -7.78 -5.68
C MET A 111 -0.96 -7.54 -6.57
N LEU A 112 -0.94 -8.02 -7.80
CA LEU A 112 -2.07 -7.89 -8.71
C LEU A 112 -3.26 -8.75 -8.29
N ASP A 113 -3.04 -9.86 -7.56
CA ASP A 113 -4.11 -10.71 -7.06
C ASP A 113 -4.75 -10.11 -5.80
N ILE A 114 -3.95 -9.63 -4.84
CA ILE A 114 -4.47 -9.07 -3.59
C ILE A 114 -5.32 -7.81 -3.83
N LEU A 115 -5.12 -7.13 -4.96
CA LEU A 115 -5.88 -5.94 -5.37
C LEU A 115 -7.21 -6.28 -6.07
N LYS A 116 -7.44 -7.54 -6.47
CA LYS A 116 -8.71 -7.98 -7.06
C LYS A 116 -9.81 -7.97 -6.03
N ASP A 117 -11.00 -7.56 -6.46
CA ASP A 117 -12.16 -7.56 -5.59
C ASP A 117 -12.48 -8.98 -5.09
N GLY A 118 -12.89 -9.08 -3.82
CA GLY A 118 -13.19 -10.34 -3.17
C GLY A 118 -12.01 -11.29 -2.91
N TRP A 119 -10.80 -11.00 -3.37
CA TRP A 119 -9.64 -11.87 -3.12
C TRP A 119 -9.28 -11.91 -1.63
N LEU A 120 -9.04 -13.11 -1.12
CA LEU A 120 -8.61 -13.42 0.24
C LEU A 120 -7.69 -14.65 0.16
N PRO A 121 -6.70 -14.79 1.04
CA PRO A 121 -5.94 -16.03 1.16
C PRO A 121 -6.78 -17.10 1.88
N ASP A 122 -6.47 -18.37 1.63
CA ASP A 122 -7.29 -19.53 2.01
C ASP A 122 -7.26 -19.83 3.52
#